data_AF-A0A3M0EHD6-F1
#
_entry.id   AF-A0A3M0EHD6-F1
#
_cell.length_a   1.000
_cell.length_b   1.000
_cell.length_c   1.000
_cell.angle_alpha   90.00
_cell.angle_beta   90.00
_cell.angle_gamma   90.00
#
_symmetry.space_group_name_H-M   'P 1'
#
loop_
_entity.id
_entity.type
_entity.pdbx_description
1 polymer ?
#
loop_
_entity_poly.entity_id
_entity_poly.type
_entity_poly.pdbx_seq_one_letter_code
_entity_poly.pdbx_strand_id
1 'polypeptide(L)' 'MQREVWFEKVGWSYMPRHWKGFGVLTAVILSTVVAILLGQAMLDGLGYFIADWLPFPMFLIPALLLVLGIAKRHS' A
#
# COMPACT_ATOMS: atom_id res chain seq x y z
N MET A 1 24.92 17.59 4.00
CA MET A 1 23.71 17.28 4.79
C MET A 1 23.45 15.77 4.66
N GLN A 2 23.53 15.01 5.76
CA GLN A 2 23.18 13.57 5.73
C GLN A 2 21.69 13.43 5.41
N ARG A 3 21.36 12.74 4.31
CA ARG A 3 19.97 12.45 3.94
C ARG A 3 19.51 11.27 4.80
N GLU A 4 18.42 11.43 5.57
CA GLU A 4 17.83 10.32 6.32
C GLU A 4 17.27 9.28 5.35
N VAL A 5 17.87 8.09 5.37
CA VAL A 5 17.42 6.93 4.58
C VAL A 5 16.27 6.26 5.34
N TRP A 6 15.08 6.24 4.75
CA TRP A 6 13.90 5.64 5.37
C TRP A 6 13.76 4.16 4.99
N PHE A 7 14.19 3.82 3.78
CA PHE A 7 14.13 2.48 3.22
C PHE A 7 15.52 2.06 2.74
N GLU A 8 15.89 0.81 2.98
CA GLU A 8 17.11 0.21 2.46
C GLU A 8 16.73 -0.82 1.39
N LYS A 9 17.39 -0.73 0.23
CA LYS A 9 17.17 -1.68 -0.86
C LYS A 9 17.90 -2.99 -0.57
N VAL A 10 17.16 -4.04 -0.24
CA VAL A 10 17.68 -5.39 -0.01
C VAL A 10 17.30 -6.27 -1.19
N GLY A 11 18.27 -6.47 -2.09
CA GLY A 11 18.06 -7.18 -3.36
C GLY A 11 17.03 -6.48 -4.26
N TRP A 12 15.86 -7.10 -4.41
CA TRP A 12 14.76 -6.60 -5.25
C TRP A 12 13.66 -5.89 -4.45
N SER A 13 13.79 -5.80 -3.13
CA SER A 13 12.79 -5.21 -2.23
C SER A 13 13.35 -4.02 -1.45
N TYR A 14 12.46 -3.18 -0.92
CA TYR A 14 12.80 -2.06 -0.03
C TYR A 14 12.34 -2.40 1.39
N MET A 15 13.29 -2.50 2.32
CA MET A 15 13.00 -2.73 3.74
C MET A 15 13.00 -1.41 4.51
N PRO A 16 12.00 -1.13 5.36
CA PRO A 16 12.03 0.04 6.21
C PRO A 16 13.17 -0.07 7.23
N ARG A 17 14.07 0.93 7.23
CA ARG A 17 15.18 1.04 8.21
C ARG A 17 14.90 2.11 9.27
N HIS A 18 13.99 3.04 8.97
CA HIS A 18 13.61 4.14 9.85
C HIS A 18 12.14 4.05 10.26
N TRP A 19 11.78 4.57 11.44
CA TRP A 19 10.38 4.68 11.91
C TRP A 19 9.44 5.37 10.92
N LYS A 20 9.96 6.28 10.09
CA LYS A 20 9.21 6.98 9.04
C LYS A 20 8.82 6.02 7.90
N GLY A 21 9.71 5.10 7.55
CA GLY A 21 9.41 4.04 6.57
C GLY A 21 8.33 3.08 7.07
N PHE A 22 8.39 2.70 8.35
CA PHE A 22 7.32 1.93 9.00
C PHE A 22 5.99 2.71 9.01
N GLY A 23 6.00 3.99 9.40
CA GLY A 23 4.80 4.82 9.40
C GLY A 23 4.14 4.94 8.03
N VAL A 24 4.92 5.14 6.96
CA VAL A 24 4.41 5.17 5.58
C VAL A 24 3.80 3.82 5.20
N LEU A 25 4.48 2.71 5.46
CA LEU A 25 3.97 1.37 5.14
C LEU A 25 2.65 1.10 5.86
N THR A 26 2.61 1.34 7.17
CA THR A 26 1.40 1.15 7.97
C THR A 26 0.25 2.03 7.49
N ALA A 27 0.51 3.31 7.20
CA ALA A 27 -0.52 4.22 6.70
C ALA A 27 -1.11 3.76 5.36
N VAL A 28 -0.26 3.31 4.43
CA VAL A 28 -0.72 2.81 3.14
C VAL A 28 -1.49 1.50 3.30
N ILE A 29 -0.92 0.52 4.01
CA ILE A 29 -1.56 -0.80 4.21
C ILE A 29 -2.93 -0.64 4.85
N LEU A 30 -3.05 0.13 5.94
CA LEU A 30 -4.34 0.32 6.63
C LEU A 30 -5.36 0.98 5.72
N SER A 31 -4.97 2.04 5.00
CA SER A 31 -5.87 2.75 4.08
C SER A 31 -6.32 1.84 2.94
N THR A 32 -5.41 1.02 2.39
CA THR A 32 -5.71 0.05 1.34
C THR A 32 -6.67 -1.03 1.82
N VAL A 33 -6.45 -1.60 3.00
CA VAL A 33 -7.35 -2.61 3.58
C VAL A 33 -8.75 -2.03 3.80
N VAL A 34 -8.85 -0.83 4.36
CA VAL A 34 -10.13 -0.15 4.56
C VAL A 34 -10.84 0.10 3.23
N ALA A 35 -10.12 0.57 2.20
CA ALA A 35 -10.68 0.80 0.88
C ALA A 35 -11.20 -0.50 0.22
N ILE A 36 -10.47 -1.61 0.37
CA ILE A 36 -10.88 -2.92 -0.15
C ILE A 36 -12.18 -3.38 0.54
N LEU A 37 -12.22 -3.34 1.87
CA LEU A 37 -13.39 -3.77 2.64
C LEU A 37 -14.62 -2.92 2.32
N LEU A 38 -14.46 -1.60 2.19
CA LEU A 38 -15.54 -0.70 1.80
C LEU A 38 -16.01 -0.97 0.36
N GLY A 39 -15.07 -1.20 -0.57
CA GLY A 39 -15.39 -1.56 -1.94
C GLY A 39 -16.18 -2.87 -2.03
N GLN A 40 -15.78 -3.88 -1.25
CA GLN A 40 -16.50 -5.16 -1.15
C GLN A 40 -17.90 -4.96 -0.59
N ALA A 41 -18.02 -4.30 0.57
CA ALA A 41 -19.33 -4.04 1.18
C ALA A 41 -20.27 -3.24 0.25
N MET A 42 -19.73 -2.34 -0.57
CA MET A 42 -20.50 -1.59 -1.56
C MET A 42 -20.98 -2.49 -2.72
N LEU A 43 -20.13 -3.40 -3.22
CA LEU A 43 -20.52 -4.35 -4.26
C LEU A 43 -21.55 -5.37 -3.75
N ASP A 44 -21.36 -5.87 -2.53
CA ASP A 44 -22.32 -6.72 -1.83
C ASP A 44 -23.68 -6.02 -1.69
N GLY A 45 -23.68 -4.74 -1.28
CA GLY A 45 -24.90 -3.94 -1.15
C GLY A 45 -25.64 -3.70 -2.47
N LEU A 46 -24.95 -3.81 -3.60
CA LEU A 46 -25.52 -3.71 -4.94
C LEU A 46 -25.87 -5.07 -5.56
N GLY A 47 -25.57 -6.18 -4.86
CA GLY A 47 -25.81 -7.54 -5.34
C GLY A 47 -24.76 -8.08 -6.32
N TYR A 48 -23.59 -7.46 -6.40
CA TYR A 48 -22.49 -7.84 -7.31
C TYR A 48 -21.48 -8.81 -6.68
N PHE A 49 -21.96 -9.88 -6.03
CA PHE A 49 -21.12 -10.85 -5.31
C PHE A 49 -20.01 -11.51 -6.16
N ILE A 50 -20.24 -11.65 -7.47
CA ILE A 50 -19.22 -12.20 -8.40
C ILE A 50 -18.02 -11.25 -8.55
N ALA A 51 -18.20 -9.97 -8.26
CA ALA A 51 -17.19 -8.92 -8.42
C ALA A 51 -16.45 -8.57 -7.11
N ASP A 52 -16.69 -9.25 -5.99
CA ASP A 52 -16.07 -8.92 -4.69
C ASP A 52 -14.55 -9.06 -4.66
N TRP A 53 -13.98 -9.75 -5.65
CA TRP A 53 -12.54 -9.83 -5.83
C TRP A 53 -11.96 -8.56 -6.46
N LEU A 54 -12.75 -7.72 -7.14
CA LEU A 54 -12.32 -6.56 -7.91
C LEU A 54 -11.72 -5.42 -7.06
N PRO A 55 -12.24 -5.10 -5.86
CA PRO A 55 -11.64 -4.09 -4.98
C PRO A 55 -10.17 -4.41 -4.63
N PHE A 56 -9.82 -5.69 -4.50
CA PHE A 56 -8.46 -6.10 -4.14
C PHE A 56 -7.39 -5.61 -5.12
N PRO A 57 -7.36 -6.00 -6.41
CA PRO A 57 -6.37 -5.48 -7.36
C PRO A 57 -6.53 -3.98 -7.62
N MET A 58 -7.76 -3.45 -7.55
CA MET A 58 -8.04 -2.03 -7.80
C MET A 58 -7.36 -1.12 -6.77
N PHE A 59 -7.33 -1.51 -5.49
CA PHE A 59 -6.69 -0.72 -4.43
C PHE A 59 -5.26 -1.17 -4.11
N LEU A 60 -4.94 -2.45 -4.24
CA LEU A 60 -3.62 -2.98 -3.93
C LEU A 60 -2.55 -2.54 -4.95
N ILE A 61 -2.86 -2.58 -6.25
CA ILE A 61 -1.86 -2.26 -7.29
C ILE A 61 -1.41 -0.79 -7.19
N PRO A 62 -2.32 0.21 -7.10
CA PRO A 62 -1.90 1.60 -6.93
C PRO A 62 -1.15 1.83 -5.62
N ALA A 63 -1.57 1.19 -4.53
CA ALA A 63 -0.89 1.27 -3.25
C ALA A 63 0.54 0.72 -3.31
N LEU A 64 0.74 -0.41 -3.98
CA LEU A 64 2.07 -0.99 -4.20
C LEU A 64 2.97 -0.05 -5.00
N LEU A 65 2.46 0.52 -6.10
CA LEU A 65 3.21 1.48 -6.92
C LEU A 65 3.58 2.75 -6.14
N LEU A 66 2.66 3.23 -5.30
CA LEU A 66 2.90 4.37 -4.42
C LEU A 66 4.00 4.09 -3.39
N VAL A 67 3.96 2.94 -2.73
CA VAL A 67 5.01 2.53 -1.77
C VAL A 67 6.35 2.38 -2.46
N LEU A 68 6.41 1.76 -3.65
CA LEU A 68 7.64 1.64 -4.43
C LEU A 68 8.20 3.02 -4.83
N GLY A 69 7.33 3.96 -5.21
CA GLY A 69 7.71 5.34 -5.53
C GLY A 69 8.29 6.08 -4.33
N ILE A 70 7.64 5.98 -3.17
CA ILE A 70 8.12 6.60 -1.92
C ILE A 70 9.43 5.95 -1.49
N ALA A 71 9.51 4.62 -1.50
CA ALA A 71 10.69 3.88 -1.13
C ALA A 71 11.89 4.25 -2.02
N LYS A 72 11.71 4.32 -3.34
CA LYS A 72 12.76 4.76 -4.28
C LYS A 72 13.23 6.20 -4.01
N ARG A 73 12.34 7.10 -3.58
CA ARG A 73 12.69 8.51 -3.30
C ARG A 73 13.47 8.67 -1.99
N HIS A 74 13.16 7.83 -1.01
CA HIS A 74 13.66 7.89 0.37
C HIS A 74 14.62 6.73 0.72
N SER A 75 15.17 6.09 -0.31
CA SER A 75 16.25 5.12 -0.23
C SER A 75 17.60 5.74 -0.59
#